data_AF-A0A536TDE9-F1
#
_entry.id   AF-A0A536TDE9-F1
#
_cell.length_a   1.000
_cell.length_b   1.000
_cell.length_c   1.000
_cell.angle_alpha   90.00
_cell.angle_beta   90.00
_cell.angle_gamma   90.00
#
_symmetry.space_group_name_H-M   'P 1'
#
loop_
_entity.id
_entity.type
_entity.pdbx_description
1 polymer ?
#
loop_
_entity_poly.entity_id
_entity_poly.type
_entity_poly.pdbx_seq_one_letter_code
_entity_poly.pdbx_strand_id
1 'polypeptide(L)'
;MELTLGITLAVLGAGLLHAGWNALIKSSVGGDALLDTASVVAGSSICGFFVVGFVAFPEASAWPFIAASSVVHFGYYVTLAQAYRTGDLSFAYPLMRGSAPLLVTILGSALLRELPSAQMTLGIVLISLGIVSIAFVQGGRRKHPPSAIYWAFANATIIATYTLIDGAGARASGNAASYVTWLI
;
A
#
# COMPACT_ATOMS: atom_id res chain seq x y z
N MET A 1 11.43 -19.06 8.75
CA MET A 1 10.01 -19.30 8.43
C MET A 1 9.97 -19.64 6.96
N GLU A 2 9.65 -20.89 6.60
CA GLU A 2 9.50 -21.24 5.19
C GLU A 2 8.15 -20.75 4.69
N LEU A 3 8.13 -20.01 3.58
CA LEU A 3 6.90 -19.62 2.91
C LEU A 3 6.30 -20.87 2.26
N THR A 4 5.08 -21.23 2.64
CA THR A 4 4.39 -22.32 1.96
C THR A 4 4.12 -21.94 0.49
N LEU A 5 3.95 -22.94 -0.37
CA LEU A 5 3.61 -22.71 -1.77
C LEU A 5 2.34 -21.86 -1.90
N GLY A 6 1.33 -22.12 -1.07
CA GLY A 6 0.08 -21.36 -1.06
C GLY A 6 0.29 -19.87 -0.77
N ILE A 7 1.08 -19.54 0.25
CA ILE A 7 1.40 -18.14 0.58
C ILE A 7 2.21 -17.50 -0.55
N THR A 8 3.18 -18.23 -1.11
CA THR A 8 3.99 -17.74 -2.23
C THR A 8 3.12 -17.38 -3.43
N LEU A 9 2.20 -18.27 -3.83
CA LEU A 9 1.27 -18.02 -4.93
C LEU A 9 0.31 -16.86 -4.61
N ALA A 10 -0.16 -16.74 -3.37
CA ALA A 10 -1.02 -15.63 -2.96
C ALA A 10 -0.30 -14.28 -3.05
N VAL A 11 0.96 -14.20 -2.60
CA VAL A 11 1.78 -12.97 -2.68
C VAL A 11 2.07 -12.60 -4.14
N LEU A 12 2.44 -13.57 -4.98
CA LEU A 12 2.68 -13.34 -6.41
C LEU A 12 1.39 -12.93 -7.14
N GLY A 13 0.27 -13.59 -6.83
CA GLY A 13 -1.05 -13.25 -7.36
C GLY A 13 -1.48 -11.84 -6.95
N ALA A 14 -1.29 -11.46 -5.69
CA ALA A 14 -1.52 -10.10 -5.21
C ALA A 14 -0.65 -9.08 -5.96
N GLY A 15 0.63 -9.39 -6.21
CA GLY A 15 1.51 -8.56 -7.01
C GLY A 15 1.05 -8.40 -8.47
N LEU A 16 0.60 -9.50 -9.10
CA LEU A 16 0.07 -9.49 -10.46
C LEU A 16 -1.23 -8.66 -10.55
N LEU A 17 -2.18 -8.89 -9.64
CA LEU A 17 -3.41 -8.10 -9.57
C LEU A 17 -3.08 -6.63 -9.34
N HIS A 18 -2.13 -6.33 -8.45
CA HIS A 18 -1.68 -4.96 -8.18
C HIS A 18 -1.15 -4.27 -9.44
N ALA A 19 -0.26 -4.93 -10.17
CA ALA A 19 0.26 -4.41 -11.43
C ALA A 19 -0.85 -4.27 -12.49
N GLY A 20 -1.78 -5.23 -12.54
CA GLY A 20 -2.91 -5.25 -13.46
C GLY A 20 -3.84 -4.06 -13.31
N TRP A 21 -4.36 -3.78 -12.10
CA TRP A 21 -5.27 -2.64 -11.92
C TRP A 21 -4.57 -1.29 -12.15
N ASN A 22 -3.29 -1.16 -11.77
CA ASN A 22 -2.51 0.05 -12.07
C ASN A 22 -2.30 0.25 -13.58
N ALA A 23 -2.09 -0.84 -14.33
CA ALA A 23 -1.99 -0.78 -15.79
C ALA A 23 -3.31 -0.36 -16.44
N LEU A 24 -4.44 -0.87 -15.93
CA LEU A 24 -5.77 -0.48 -16.40
C LEU A 24 -6.06 1.00 -16.17
N ILE A 25 -5.81 1.52 -14.96
CA ILE A 25 -5.96 2.96 -14.68
C ILE A 25 -5.06 3.79 -15.59
N LYS A 26 -3.80 3.40 -15.78
CA LYS A 26 -2.89 4.15 -16.66
C LYS A 26 -3.33 4.12 -18.13
N SER A 27 -4.06 3.08 -18.55
CA SER A 27 -4.56 2.94 -19.91
C SER A 27 -5.84 3.74 -20.21
N SER A 28 -6.47 4.34 -19.20
CA SER A 28 -7.68 5.16 -19.40
C SER A 28 -7.32 6.45 -20.16
N VAL A 29 -7.65 6.49 -21.45
CA VAL A 29 -7.37 7.65 -22.29
C VAL A 29 -8.35 8.78 -21.93
N GLY A 30 -7.83 9.87 -21.38
CA GLY A 30 -8.64 11.03 -20.96
C GLY A 30 -9.40 10.82 -19.63
N GLY A 31 -9.13 9.74 -18.91
CA GLY A 31 -9.70 9.47 -17.59
C GLY A 31 -9.07 10.32 -16.48
N ASP A 32 -9.85 10.60 -15.43
CA ASP A 32 -9.34 11.17 -14.19
C ASP A 32 -8.85 10.02 -13.30
N ALA A 33 -7.54 9.94 -13.07
CA ALA A 33 -6.92 8.89 -12.29
C ALA A 33 -7.51 8.76 -10.87
N LEU A 34 -8.02 9.85 -10.28
CA LEU A 34 -8.71 9.80 -8.99
C LEU A 34 -10.09 9.16 -9.11
N LEU A 35 -10.87 9.50 -10.14
CA LEU A 35 -12.17 8.87 -10.40
C LEU A 35 -12.02 7.40 -10.77
N ASP A 36 -11.00 7.04 -11.55
CA ASP A 36 -10.71 5.66 -11.91
C ASP A 36 -10.30 4.86 -10.67
N THR A 37 -9.44 5.42 -9.82
CA THR A 37 -9.06 4.80 -8.54
C THR A 37 -10.29 4.65 -7.64
N ALA A 38 -11.13 5.68 -7.51
CA ALA A 38 -12.36 5.62 -6.72
C ALA A 38 -13.33 4.55 -7.25
N SER A 39 -13.43 4.39 -8.56
CA SER A 39 -14.26 3.36 -9.20
C SER A 39 -13.74 1.95 -8.92
N VAL A 40 -12.42 1.73 -8.96
CA VAL A 40 -11.80 0.46 -8.56
C VAL A 40 -12.09 0.16 -7.10
N VAL A 41 -11.96 1.16 -6.22
CA VAL A 41 -12.25 1.00 -4.79
C VAL A 41 -13.72 0.68 -4.55
N ALA A 42 -14.64 1.45 -5.13
CA ALA A 42 -16.08 1.21 -5.01
C ALA A 42 -16.49 -0.17 -5.55
N GLY A 43 -15.95 -0.57 -6.70
CA GLY A 43 -16.15 -1.92 -7.24
C GLY A 43 -15.63 -3.01 -6.30
N SER A 44 -14.47 -2.77 -5.69
CA SER A 44 -13.89 -3.68 -4.69
C SER A 44 -14.79 -3.80 -3.46
N SER A 45 -15.34 -2.69 -2.94
CA SER A 45 -16.29 -2.69 -1.82
C SER A 45 -17.59 -3.42 -2.15
N ILE A 46 -18.10 -3.29 -3.38
CA ILE A 46 -19.27 -4.06 -3.84
C ILE A 46 -18.96 -5.57 -3.84
N CYS A 47 -17.80 -5.97 -4.37
CA CYS A 47 -17.36 -7.35 -4.28
C CYS A 47 -17.20 -7.81 -2.83
N GLY A 48 -16.62 -6.98 -1.96
CA GLY A 48 -16.48 -7.22 -0.53
C GLY A 48 -17.83 -7.48 0.14
N PHE A 49 -18.85 -6.67 -0.15
CA PHE A 49 -20.21 -6.83 0.35
C PHE A 49 -20.82 -8.19 -0.02
N PHE A 50 -20.60 -8.70 -1.23
CA PHE A 50 -21.08 -10.03 -1.60
C PHE A 50 -20.28 -11.17 -0.94
N VAL A 51 -19.00 -10.94 -0.66
CA VAL A 51 -18.12 -11.94 -0.05
C VAL A 51 -18.24 -11.98 1.47
N VAL A 52 -18.70 -10.90 2.12
CA VAL A 52 -18.74 -10.77 3.58
C VAL A 52 -19.54 -11.88 4.28
N GLY A 53 -20.61 -12.36 3.65
CA GLY A 53 -21.43 -13.46 4.17
C GLY A 53 -20.78 -14.84 4.10
N PHE A 54 -19.65 -14.97 3.38
CA PHE A 54 -18.89 -16.21 3.22
C PHE A 54 -17.62 -16.27 4.07
N VAL A 55 -17.30 -15.20 4.81
CA VAL A 55 -16.17 -15.16 5.73
C VAL A 55 -16.65 -15.14 7.18
N ALA A 56 -15.83 -15.65 8.10
CA ALA A 56 -16.14 -15.55 9.52
C ALA A 56 -16.16 -14.08 9.96
N PHE A 57 -16.97 -13.78 10.98
CA PHE A 57 -16.96 -12.46 11.60
C PHE A 57 -15.61 -12.23 12.30
N PRO A 58 -14.94 -11.07 12.11
CA PRO A 58 -13.68 -10.77 12.77
C PRO A 58 -13.84 -10.76 14.29
N GLU A 59 -12.83 -11.28 14.99
CA GLU A 59 -12.78 -11.18 16.45
C GLU A 59 -12.88 -9.71 16.92
N ALA A 60 -13.47 -9.50 18.11
CA ALA A 60 -13.71 -8.17 18.68
C ALA A 60 -12.44 -7.30 18.73
N SER A 61 -11.27 -7.93 18.93
CA SER A 61 -9.95 -7.30 18.95
C SER A 61 -9.52 -6.67 17.62
N ALA A 62 -10.09 -7.07 16.48
CA ALA A 62 -9.74 -6.54 15.17
C ALA A 62 -10.43 -5.22 14.82
N TRP A 63 -11.59 -4.94 15.42
CA TRP A 63 -12.42 -3.78 15.08
C TRP A 63 -11.73 -2.41 15.26
N PRO A 64 -10.94 -2.18 16.33
CA PRO A 64 -10.17 -0.95 16.44
C PRO A 64 -9.17 -0.77 15.28
N PHE A 65 -8.58 -1.85 14.77
CA PHE A 65 -7.65 -1.80 13.63
C PHE A 65 -8.40 -1.51 12.33
N ILE A 66 -9.55 -2.14 12.09
CA ILE A 66 -10.40 -1.85 10.93
C ILE A 66 -10.76 -0.35 10.90
N ALA A 67 -11.28 0.17 12.02
CA ALA A 67 -11.65 1.58 12.13
C ALA A 67 -10.44 2.52 11.92
N ALA A 68 -9.29 2.21 12.54
CA ALA A 68 -8.07 2.99 12.36
C ALA A 68 -7.59 2.97 10.90
N SER A 69 -7.57 1.81 10.26
CA SER A 69 -7.17 1.67 8.86
C SER A 69 -8.10 2.43 7.93
N SER A 70 -9.42 2.40 8.13
CA SER A 70 -10.36 3.19 7.33
C SER A 70 -10.06 4.70 7.41
N VAL A 71 -9.73 5.22 8.60
CA VAL A 71 -9.36 6.64 8.78
C VAL A 71 -8.03 6.95 8.10
N VAL A 72 -7.02 6.10 8.26
CA VAL A 72 -5.70 6.30 7.66
C VAL A 72 -5.76 6.24 6.12
N HIS A 73 -6.63 5.39 5.55
CA HIS A 73 -6.86 5.32 4.11
C HIS A 73 -7.45 6.62 3.53
N PHE A 74 -8.24 7.38 4.29
CA PHE A 74 -8.66 8.72 3.85
C PHE A 74 -7.44 9.64 3.67
N GLY A 75 -6.52 9.60 4.64
CA GLY A 75 -5.24 10.32 4.55
C GLY A 75 -4.43 9.92 3.32
N TYR A 76 -4.43 8.63 2.96
CA TYR A 76 -3.75 8.10 1.78
C TYR A 76 -4.25 8.78 0.50
N TYR A 77 -5.57 8.83 0.28
CA TYR A 77 -6.11 9.46 -0.94
C TYR A 77 -5.78 10.95 -1.01
N VAL A 78 -5.80 11.66 0.13
CA VAL A 78 -5.43 13.07 0.19
C VAL A 78 -3.95 13.27 -0.16
N THR A 79 -3.04 12.54 0.48
CA THR A 79 -1.60 12.68 0.23
C THR A 79 -1.21 12.23 -1.18
N LEU A 80 -1.88 11.19 -1.70
CA LEU A 80 -1.70 10.71 -3.07
C LEU A 80 -2.09 11.78 -4.10
N ALA A 81 -3.27 12.37 -3.93
CA ALA A 81 -3.75 13.44 -4.81
C ALA A 81 -2.79 14.64 -4.80
N GLN A 82 -2.32 15.07 -3.62
CA GLN A 82 -1.38 16.19 -3.55
C GLN A 82 0.00 15.85 -4.15
N ALA A 83 0.49 14.62 -3.98
CA ALA A 83 1.73 14.16 -4.58
C ALA A 83 1.67 14.23 -6.11
N TYR A 84 0.56 13.80 -6.73
CA TYR A 84 0.37 13.88 -8.18
C TYR A 84 0.03 15.26 -8.71
N ARG A 85 -0.56 16.14 -7.89
CA ARG A 85 -0.76 17.55 -8.26
C ARG A 85 0.54 18.34 -8.27
N THR A 86 1.50 17.97 -7.43
CA THR A 86 2.75 18.72 -7.24
C THR A 86 3.95 18.11 -7.94
N GLY A 87 3.92 16.83 -8.28
CA GLY A 87 4.98 16.14 -9.01
C GLY A 87 4.43 15.17 -10.06
N ASP A 88 5.19 14.99 -11.14
CA ASP A 88 4.82 14.07 -12.21
C ASP A 88 4.73 12.62 -11.68
N LEU A 89 3.83 11.82 -12.25
CA LEU A 89 3.61 10.42 -11.88
C LEU A 89 4.92 9.60 -11.89
N SER A 90 5.81 9.82 -12.86
CA SER A 90 7.10 9.14 -13.00
C SER A 90 8.12 9.48 -11.90
N PHE A 91 7.89 10.56 -11.14
CA PHE A 91 8.71 10.97 -10.01
C PHE A 91 8.06 10.61 -8.68
N ALA A 92 6.81 11.04 -8.46
CA ALA A 92 6.13 10.86 -7.19
C ALA A 92 5.87 9.37 -6.90
N TYR A 93 5.45 8.58 -7.90
CA TYR A 93 5.06 7.19 -7.68
C TYR A 93 6.21 6.29 -7.21
N PRO A 94 7.39 6.27 -7.87
CA PRO A 94 8.49 5.45 -7.39
C PRO A 94 9.03 5.96 -6.04
N LEU A 95 8.96 7.26 -5.76
CA LEU A 95 9.38 7.80 -4.46
C LEU A 95 8.45 7.33 -3.33
N MET A 96 7.13 7.38 -3.53
CA MET A 96 6.13 6.89 -2.58
C MET A 96 6.29 5.38 -2.33
N ARG A 97 6.31 4.58 -3.41
CA ARG A 97 6.32 3.11 -3.34
C ARG A 97 7.67 2.55 -2.91
N GLY A 98 8.77 3.17 -3.34
CA GLY A 98 10.11 2.73 -2.99
C GLY A 98 10.49 3.07 -1.54
N SER A 99 9.95 4.15 -0.97
CA SER A 99 10.24 4.54 0.42
C SER A 99 9.39 3.77 1.45
N ALA A 100 8.18 3.35 1.07
CA ALA A 100 7.26 2.71 2.00
C ALA A 100 7.81 1.41 2.65
N PRO A 101 8.44 0.46 1.94
CA PRO A 101 8.99 -0.75 2.57
C PRO A 101 10.06 -0.48 3.63
N LEU A 102 10.90 0.54 3.42
CA LEU A 102 11.88 0.98 4.42
C LEU A 102 11.18 1.53 5.67
N LEU A 103 10.17 2.37 5.48
CA LEU A 103 9.40 2.94 6.59
C LEU A 103 8.63 1.86 7.35
N VAL A 104 8.01 0.90 6.66
CA VAL A 104 7.36 -0.28 7.27
C VAL A 104 8.37 -1.05 8.13
N THR A 105 9.57 -1.27 7.61
CA THR A 105 10.61 -2.00 8.34
C THR A 105 11.04 -1.27 9.60
N ILE A 106 11.34 0.04 9.48
CA ILE A 106 11.78 0.87 10.61
C ILE A 106 10.68 0.94 11.68
N LEU A 107 9.46 1.27 11.28
CA LEU A 107 8.33 1.42 12.19
C LEU A 107 7.89 0.07 12.77
N GLY A 108 7.89 -1.00 11.99
CA GLY A 108 7.57 -2.36 12.46
C GLY A 108 8.58 -2.86 13.48
N SER A 109 9.88 -2.64 13.25
CA SER A 109 10.92 -2.95 14.23
C SER A 109 10.79 -2.12 15.51
N ALA A 110 10.43 -0.84 15.41
CA ALA A 110 10.30 0.05 16.57
C ALA A 110 9.02 -0.22 17.39
N LEU A 111 7.87 -0.35 16.72
CA LEU A 111 6.54 -0.41 17.33
C LEU A 111 6.09 -1.84 17.64
N LEU A 112 6.38 -2.78 16.73
CA LEU A 112 5.91 -4.17 16.82
C LEU A 112 7.02 -5.15 17.22
N ARG A 113 8.26 -4.66 17.40
CA ARG A 113 9.46 -5.48 17.68
C ARG A 113 9.71 -6.57 16.64
N GLU A 114 9.22 -6.35 15.42
CA GLU A 114 9.45 -7.24 14.28
C GLU A 114 10.83 -6.93 13.67
N LEU A 115 11.80 -7.79 13.97
CA LEU A 115 13.18 -7.64 13.49
C LEU A 115 13.42 -8.57 12.30
N PRO A 116 13.45 -8.06 11.05
CA PRO A 116 13.79 -8.88 9.90
C PRO A 116 15.25 -9.34 9.97
N SER A 117 15.55 -10.47 9.33
CA SER A 117 16.92 -10.95 9.23
C SER A 117 17.80 -9.96 8.44
N ALA A 118 19.12 -10.08 8.58
CA ALA A 118 20.06 -9.26 7.80
C ALA A 118 19.84 -9.43 6.28
N GLN A 119 19.53 -10.65 5.83
CA GLN A 119 19.24 -10.95 4.43
C GLN A 119 17.94 -10.28 3.96
N MET A 120 16.87 -10.34 4.77
CA MET A 120 15.61 -9.65 4.48
C MET A 120 15.80 -8.13 4.42
N THR A 121 16.53 -7.57 5.39
CA THR A 121 16.84 -6.14 5.44
C THR A 121 17.61 -5.70 4.20
N LEU A 122 18.62 -6.48 3.78
CA LEU A 122 19.36 -6.21 2.55
C LEU A 122 18.44 -6.22 1.32
N GLY A 123 17.56 -7.22 1.19
CA GLY A 123 16.59 -7.29 0.10
C GLY A 123 15.66 -6.07 0.06
N ILE A 124 15.14 -5.66 1.22
CA ILE A 124 14.29 -4.48 1.36
C ILE A 124 15.02 -3.21 0.92
N VAL A 125 16.27 -3.03 1.37
CA VAL A 125 17.10 -1.88 0.98
C VAL A 125 17.35 -1.88 -0.53
N LEU A 126 17.74 -3.01 -1.11
CA LEU A 126 18.03 -3.11 -2.55
C LEU A 126 16.80 -2.81 -3.41
N ILE A 127 15.64 -3.39 -3.08
CA ILE A 127 14.38 -3.14 -3.80
C ILE A 127 13.98 -1.67 -3.67
N SER A 128 14.05 -1.12 -2.46
CA SER A 128 13.67 0.27 -2.18
C SER A 128 14.56 1.25 -2.93
N LEU A 129 15.88 1.05 -2.91
CA LEU A 129 16.83 1.85 -3.68
C LEU A 129 16.61 1.70 -5.18
N GLY A 130 16.36 0.49 -5.67
CA GLY A 130 16.06 0.23 -7.07
C GLY A 130 14.83 1.01 -7.54
N ILE A 131 13.72 0.96 -6.78
CA ILE A 131 12.49 1.69 -7.11
C ILE A 131 12.70 3.20 -7.00
N VAL A 132 13.31 3.70 -5.92
CA VAL A 132 13.56 5.14 -5.75
C VAL A 132 14.47 5.67 -6.85
N SER A 133 15.45 4.90 -7.32
CA SER A 133 16.34 5.31 -8.42
C SER A 133 15.56 5.65 -9.70
N ILE A 134 14.42 5.00 -9.95
CA ILE A 134 13.56 5.28 -11.10
C ILE A 134 13.03 6.71 -11.06
N ALA A 135 12.69 7.22 -9.87
CA ALA A 135 12.23 8.60 -9.71
C ALA A 135 13.30 9.60 -10.18
N PHE A 136 14.58 9.32 -9.91
CA PHE A 136 15.68 10.22 -10.30
C PHE A 136 16.11 10.04 -11.75
N VAL A 137 16.04 8.83 -12.30
CA VAL A 137 16.42 8.58 -13.71
C VAL A 137 15.33 9.04 -14.67
N GLN A 138 14.08 8.67 -14.43
CA GLN A 138 12.96 8.99 -15.33
C GLN A 138 12.28 10.32 -14.96
N GLY A 139 12.12 10.60 -13.66
CA GLY A 139 11.52 11.83 -13.15
C GLY A 139 12.49 13.00 -13.03
N GLY A 140 13.80 12.76 -12.82
CA GLY A 140 14.82 13.79 -12.60
C GLY A 140 15.18 14.63 -13.84
N ARG A 141 14.60 14.33 -15.01
CA ARG A 141 14.69 15.19 -16.21
C ARG A 141 13.95 16.52 -16.06
N ARG A 142 13.04 16.62 -15.07
CA ARG A 142 12.32 17.86 -14.70
C ARG A 142 12.65 18.24 -13.27
N LYS A 143 12.71 19.56 -13.00
CA LYS A 143 12.83 20.07 -11.63
C LYS A 143 11.47 19.92 -10.94
N HIS A 144 11.42 19.15 -9.86
CA HIS A 144 10.22 19.00 -9.03
C HIS A 144 10.29 19.96 -7.85
N PRO A 145 9.17 20.60 -7.45
CA PRO A 145 9.16 21.46 -6.29
C PRO A 145 9.36 20.64 -4.99
N PRO A 146 9.90 21.24 -3.91
CA PRO A 146 10.04 20.56 -2.62
C PRO A 146 8.72 19.97 -2.08
N SER A 147 7.59 20.57 -2.43
CA SER A 147 6.26 20.06 -2.09
C SER A 147 6.00 18.67 -2.67
N ALA A 148 6.49 18.34 -3.86
CA ALA A 148 6.34 17.02 -4.47
C ALA A 148 7.05 15.94 -3.64
N ILE A 149 8.24 16.26 -3.16
CA ILE A 149 9.03 15.38 -2.29
C ILE A 149 8.31 15.20 -0.95
N TYR A 150 7.86 16.30 -0.34
CA TYR A 150 7.12 16.27 0.92
C TYR A 150 5.87 15.38 0.83
N TRP A 151 5.01 15.59 -0.17
CA TRP A 151 3.78 14.82 -0.31
C TRP A 151 4.06 13.35 -0.64
N ALA A 152 5.12 13.05 -1.39
CA ALA A 152 5.52 11.66 -1.65
C ALA A 152 5.97 10.93 -0.37
N PHE A 153 6.77 11.57 0.48
CA PHE A 153 7.18 10.98 1.76
C PHE A 153 6.03 10.92 2.78
N ALA A 154 5.15 11.92 2.81
CA ALA A 154 3.93 11.90 3.61
C ALA A 154 3.07 10.69 3.22
N ASN A 155 2.86 10.47 1.92
CA ASN A 155 2.11 9.32 1.42
C ASN A 155 2.82 7.99 1.73
N ALA A 156 4.15 7.92 1.60
CA ALA A 156 4.92 6.73 1.98
C ALA A 156 4.78 6.40 3.47
N THR A 157 4.71 7.42 4.32
CA THR A 157 4.48 7.27 5.77
C THR A 157 3.09 6.73 6.04
N ILE A 158 2.05 7.29 5.39
CA ILE A 158 0.69 6.76 5.48
C ILE A 158 0.62 5.31 5.02
N ILE A 159 1.31 4.96 3.92
CA ILE A 159 1.42 3.57 3.45
C ILE A 159 1.99 2.68 4.54
N ALA A 160 3.09 3.10 5.17
CA ALA A 160 3.69 2.33 6.24
C ALA A 160 2.76 2.19 7.45
N THR A 161 2.05 3.26 7.81
CA THR A 161 1.10 3.26 8.92
C THR A 161 -0.05 2.28 8.71
N TYR A 162 -0.79 2.38 7.59
CA TYR A 162 -1.90 1.44 7.37
C TYR A 162 -1.38 0.00 7.21
N THR A 163 -0.21 -0.20 6.59
CA THR A 163 0.37 -1.55 6.42
C THR A 163 0.63 -2.22 7.77
N LEU A 164 1.11 -1.47 8.77
CA LEU A 164 1.35 -1.99 10.12
C LEU A 164 0.05 -2.21 10.90
N ILE A 165 -0.91 -1.28 10.78
CA ILE A 165 -2.24 -1.43 11.39
C ILE A 165 -2.93 -2.68 10.82
N ASP A 166 -2.90 -2.85 9.49
CA ASP A 166 -3.49 -4.00 8.80
C ASP A 166 -2.79 -5.31 9.15
N GLY A 167 -1.45 -5.30 9.22
CA GLY A 167 -0.69 -6.47 9.66
C GLY A 167 -1.04 -6.90 11.09
N ALA A 168 -1.21 -5.93 12.01
CA ALA A 168 -1.63 -6.22 13.38
C ALA A 168 -3.10 -6.65 13.46
N GLY A 169 -3.99 -5.97 12.74
CA GLY A 169 -5.42 -6.25 12.71
C GLY A 169 -5.74 -7.62 12.11
N ALA A 170 -5.06 -8.01 11.03
CA ALA A 170 -5.21 -9.33 10.41
C ALA A 170 -4.75 -10.48 11.32
N ARG A 171 -3.79 -10.23 12.22
CA ARG A 171 -3.41 -11.20 13.27
C ARG A 171 -4.43 -11.23 14.41
N ALA A 172 -5.00 -10.07 14.75
CA ALA A 172 -5.99 -9.92 15.81
C ALA A 172 -7.40 -10.38 15.42
N SER A 173 -7.66 -10.68 14.14
CA SER A 173 -8.98 -11.08 13.63
C SER A 173 -9.23 -12.59 13.67
N GLY A 174 -8.23 -13.40 13.98
CA GLY A 174 -8.27 -14.87 13.87
C GLY A 174 -8.25 -15.39 12.43
N ASN A 175 -8.61 -14.56 11.45
CA ASN A 175 -8.61 -14.89 10.02
C ASN A 175 -8.31 -13.64 9.17
N ALA A 176 -7.20 -13.68 8.43
CA ALA A 176 -6.76 -12.55 7.59
C ALA A 176 -7.73 -12.24 6.44
N ALA A 177 -8.41 -13.25 5.87
CA ALA A 177 -9.43 -13.05 4.85
C ALA A 177 -10.64 -12.29 5.43
N SER A 178 -11.07 -12.65 6.64
CA SER A 178 -12.12 -11.90 7.35
C SER A 178 -11.71 -10.44 7.57
N TYR A 179 -10.48 -10.17 8.01
CA TYR A 179 -10.03 -8.79 8.20
C TYR A 179 -10.10 -7.96 6.91
N VAL A 180 -9.56 -8.48 5.81
CA VAL A 180 -9.53 -7.77 4.53
C VAL A 180 -10.94 -7.55 3.97
N THR A 181 -11.82 -8.56 4.03
CA THR A 181 -13.19 -8.45 3.51
C THR A 181 -14.02 -7.43 4.27
N TRP A 182 -13.81 -7.28 5.58
CA TRP A 182 -14.52 -6.29 6.39
C TRP A 182 -13.91 -4.88 6.36
N LEU A 183 -12.67 -4.74 5.87
CA LEU A 183 -12.00 -3.45 5.69
C LEU A 183 -12.34 -2.77 4.36
N ILE A 184 -12.57 -3.56 3.30
CA ILE A 184 -12.90 -3.13 1.93
C ILE A 184 -14.35 -2.67 1.82
#